data_AF-A0A1F7FI49-F1
#
_entry.id   AF-A0A1F7FI49-F1
#
_cell.length_a   1.000
_cell.length_b   1.000
_cell.length_c   1.000
_cell.angle_alpha   90.00
_cell.angle_beta   90.00
_cell.angle_gamma   90.00
#
_symmetry.space_group_name_H-M   'P 1'
#
loop_
_entity.id
_entity.type
_entity.pdbx_description
1 polymer ?
#
loop_
_entity_poly.entity_id
_entity_poly.type
_entity_poly.pdbx_seq_one_letter_code
_entity_poly.pdbx_strand_id
1 'polypeptide(L)'
;MCNHIFIVTSIYSNEGLTQKTAEKADVRHLGRLSLARTFSLTVVLAGLAVIAGWIFQIGVLTSISPSWVSMKFTTAIAFVLSGITLYLLTKARTGEFDLVQVALSMISFTLALLMGLFIFSAFLRVHTGLEDLFVIDPGSPTCVVPGRPSMLTMLNFILIAVAGMLAVFNTVKLSRKLRAIGIIVGSIGLIAIIGYISGTPVLFYYIAGFNTAMALHTAALFVLLGIGLACI
;
A
#
# COMPACT_ATOMS: atom_id res chain seq x y z
N MET A 1 -43.04 -1.11 46.11
CA MET A 1 -41.80 -1.92 46.02
C MET A 1 -41.55 -2.53 44.62
N CYS A 2 -42.55 -2.84 43.79
CA CYS A 2 -42.32 -3.40 42.43
C CYS A 2 -41.61 -2.48 41.41
N ASN A 3 -41.76 -1.15 41.49
CA ASN A 3 -41.18 -0.25 40.48
C ASN A 3 -39.65 -0.07 40.59
N HIS A 4 -39.07 -0.26 41.78
CA HIS A 4 -37.63 -0.09 41.97
C HIS A 4 -36.83 -1.29 41.44
N ILE A 5 -37.39 -2.50 41.48
CA ILE A 5 -36.71 -3.71 41.00
C ILE A 5 -36.60 -3.70 39.48
N PHE A 6 -37.65 -3.27 38.76
CA PHE A 6 -37.66 -3.26 37.30
C PHE A 6 -36.65 -2.28 36.69
N ILE A 7 -36.43 -1.12 37.32
CA ILE A 7 -35.44 -0.13 36.86
C ILE A 7 -34.02 -0.66 37.04
N VAL A 8 -33.73 -1.31 38.17
CA VAL A 8 -32.40 -1.87 38.44
C VAL A 8 -32.08 -3.01 37.46
N THR A 9 -33.01 -3.92 37.18
CA THR A 9 -32.76 -5.01 36.21
C THR A 9 -32.54 -4.50 34.78
N SER A 10 -33.25 -3.44 34.38
CA SER A 10 -33.08 -2.80 33.06
C SER A 10 -31.70 -2.14 32.90
N ILE A 11 -31.20 -1.46 33.94
CA ILE A 11 -29.87 -0.83 33.92
C ILE A 11 -28.76 -1.88 33.84
N TYR A 12 -28.80 -2.94 34.66
CA TYR A 12 -27.81 -4.02 34.61
C TYR A 12 -27.83 -4.78 33.28
N SER A 13 -29.00 -4.98 32.67
CA SER A 13 -29.10 -5.57 31.34
C SER A 13 -28.49 -4.68 30.26
N ASN A 14 -28.62 -3.35 30.39
CA ASN A 14 -28.08 -2.41 29.41
C ASN A 14 -26.55 -2.26 29.56
N GLU A 15 -26.04 -2.26 30.79
CA GLU A 15 -24.59 -2.28 31.07
C GLU A 15 -23.92 -3.58 30.60
N GLY A 16 -24.56 -4.73 30.79
CA GLY A 16 -24.05 -6.00 30.26
C GLY A 16 -24.03 -6.04 28.72
N LEU A 17 -25.01 -5.39 28.07
CA LEU A 17 -25.05 -5.29 26.60
C LEU A 17 -24.00 -4.31 26.06
N THR A 18 -23.77 -3.17 26.72
CA THR A 18 -22.73 -2.20 26.35
C THR A 18 -21.32 -2.76 26.57
N GLN A 19 -21.08 -3.51 27.65
CA GLN A 19 -19.80 -4.18 27.87
C GLN A 19 -19.54 -5.26 26.82
N LYS A 20 -20.53 -6.11 26.52
CA LYS A 20 -20.39 -7.17 25.50
C LYS A 20 -20.23 -6.60 24.08
N THR A 21 -20.86 -5.47 23.78
CA THR A 21 -20.66 -4.78 22.49
C THR A 21 -19.30 -4.08 22.42
N ALA A 22 -18.81 -3.49 23.51
CA ALA A 22 -17.47 -2.91 23.59
C ALA A 22 -16.37 -3.98 23.46
N GLU A 23 -16.48 -5.09 24.17
CA GLU A 23 -15.57 -6.23 24.09
C GLU A 23 -15.52 -6.81 22.67
N LYS A 24 -16.69 -7.01 22.04
CA LYS A 24 -16.77 -7.51 20.66
C LYS A 24 -16.22 -6.51 19.64
N ALA A 25 -16.34 -5.20 19.89
CA ALA A 25 -15.76 -4.16 19.05
C ALA A 25 -14.24 -4.12 19.17
N ASP A 26 -13.70 -4.29 20.38
CA ASP A 26 -12.27 -4.32 20.67
C ASP A 26 -11.59 -5.55 20.02
N VAL A 27 -12.16 -6.75 20.19
CA VAL A 27 -11.66 -7.98 19.54
C VAL A 27 -11.67 -7.85 18.00
N ARG A 28 -12.72 -7.25 17.42
CA ARG A 28 -12.78 -6.99 15.96
C ARG A 28 -11.73 -5.98 15.51
N HIS A 29 -11.47 -4.96 16.32
CA HIS A 29 -10.46 -3.95 16.04
C HIS A 29 -9.04 -4.56 16.05
N LEU A 30 -8.73 -5.37 17.08
CA LEU A 30 -7.46 -6.09 17.18
C LEU A 30 -7.25 -7.06 16.00
N GLY A 31 -8.30 -7.80 15.60
CA GLY A 31 -8.25 -8.69 14.45
C GLY A 31 -7.94 -7.96 13.13
N ARG A 32 -8.54 -6.77 12.90
CA ARG A 32 -8.26 -5.95 11.71
C ARG A 32 -6.82 -5.42 11.69
N LEU A 33 -6.29 -5.00 12.84
CA LEU A 33 -4.90 -4.56 12.95
C LEU A 33 -3.91 -5.71 12.73
N SER A 34 -4.22 -6.91 13.23
CA SER A 34 -3.41 -8.11 12.96
C SER A 34 -3.36 -8.43 11.46
N LEU A 35 -4.50 -8.32 10.76
CA LEU A 35 -4.55 -8.54 9.31
C LEU A 35 -3.71 -7.51 8.55
N ALA A 36 -3.82 -6.23 8.91
CA ALA A 36 -3.00 -5.17 8.32
C ALA A 36 -1.50 -5.41 8.55
N ARG A 37 -1.13 -5.93 9.72
CA ARG A 37 0.24 -6.31 10.06
C ARG A 37 0.75 -7.50 9.23
N THR A 38 -0.08 -8.51 9.01
CA THR A 38 0.29 -9.64 8.14
C THR A 38 0.53 -9.15 6.71
N PHE A 39 -0.37 -8.32 6.17
CA PHE A 39 -0.20 -7.77 4.82
C PHE A 39 1.02 -6.86 4.69
N SER A 40 1.33 -6.04 5.70
CA SER A 40 2.54 -5.22 5.66
C SER A 40 3.81 -6.06 5.60
N LEU A 41 3.90 -7.13 6.41
CA LEU A 41 5.04 -8.06 6.38
C LEU A 41 5.15 -8.77 5.03
N THR A 42 4.04 -9.27 4.48
CA THR A 42 4.04 -9.91 3.15
C THR A 42 4.53 -8.96 2.06
N VAL A 43 4.10 -7.70 2.09
CA VAL A 43 4.51 -6.69 1.10
C VAL A 43 6.00 -6.36 1.24
N VAL A 44 6.52 -6.23 2.46
CA VAL A 44 7.96 -6.01 2.70
C VAL A 44 8.77 -7.19 2.16
N LEU A 45 8.38 -8.41 2.50
CA LEU A 45 9.10 -9.61 2.06
C LEU A 45 9.08 -9.77 0.54
N ALA A 46 7.94 -9.51 -0.11
CA ALA A 46 7.83 -9.53 -1.56
C ALA A 46 8.73 -8.47 -2.22
N GLY A 47 8.75 -7.24 -1.68
CA GLY A 47 9.65 -6.19 -2.16
C GLY A 47 11.13 -6.56 -2.02
N LEU A 48 11.52 -7.12 -0.88
CA LEU A 48 12.89 -7.61 -0.65
C LEU A 48 13.27 -8.76 -1.60
N ALA A 49 12.35 -9.68 -1.84
CA ALA A 49 12.56 -10.78 -2.78
C ALA A 49 12.80 -10.26 -4.21
N VAL A 50 12.06 -9.24 -4.65
CA VAL A 50 12.24 -8.62 -5.97
C VAL A 50 13.56 -7.85 -6.04
N ILE A 51 13.96 -7.13 -4.98
CA ILE A 51 15.27 -6.48 -4.88
C ILE A 51 16.39 -7.51 -5.04
N ALA A 52 16.30 -8.63 -4.32
CA ALA A 52 17.23 -9.74 -4.47
C ALA A 52 17.20 -10.32 -5.89
N GLY A 53 16.02 -10.45 -6.49
CA GLY A 53 15.82 -10.86 -7.88
C GLY A 53 16.61 -10.01 -8.88
N TRP A 54 16.62 -8.70 -8.70
CA TRP A 54 17.42 -7.80 -9.54
C TRP A 54 18.92 -7.91 -9.26
N ILE A 55 19.34 -7.97 -8.00
CA ILE A 55 20.76 -8.05 -7.62
C ILE A 55 21.40 -9.36 -8.12
N PHE A 56 20.71 -10.49 -7.94
CA PHE A 56 21.18 -11.82 -8.33
C PHE A 56 20.77 -12.21 -9.77
N GLN A 57 20.12 -11.31 -10.51
CA GLN A 57 19.65 -11.54 -11.89
C GLN A 57 18.72 -12.76 -12.01
N ILE A 58 17.86 -12.98 -11.01
CA ILE A 58 16.85 -14.05 -10.98
C ILE A 58 15.54 -13.50 -11.54
N GLY A 59 15.32 -13.67 -12.85
CA GLY A 59 14.15 -13.13 -13.56
C GLY A 59 12.79 -13.58 -13.02
N VAL A 60 12.70 -14.78 -12.42
CA VAL A 60 11.44 -15.30 -11.84
C VAL A 60 10.99 -14.49 -10.62
N LEU A 61 11.92 -13.84 -9.92
CA LEU A 61 11.59 -12.98 -8.78
C LEU A 61 11.17 -11.58 -9.21
N THR A 62 11.57 -11.14 -10.41
CA THR A 62 11.23 -9.81 -10.94
C THR A 62 10.01 -9.84 -11.87
N SER A 63 9.69 -11.01 -12.45
CA SER A 63 8.48 -11.23 -13.25
C SER A 63 7.93 -12.65 -13.04
N ILE A 64 6.60 -12.77 -12.91
CA ILE A 64 5.92 -14.07 -12.80
C ILE A 64 6.05 -14.88 -14.10
N SER A 65 6.09 -14.19 -15.25
CA SER A 65 6.27 -14.82 -16.57
C SER A 65 7.30 -14.02 -17.38
N PRO A 66 8.20 -14.68 -18.13
CA PRO A 66 9.16 -13.99 -19.02
C PRO A 66 8.49 -13.07 -20.05
N SER A 67 7.25 -13.36 -20.45
CA SER A 67 6.47 -12.55 -21.39
C SER A 67 5.74 -11.37 -20.73
N TRP A 68 5.73 -11.30 -19.40
CA TRP A 68 5.02 -10.28 -18.63
C TRP A 68 5.96 -9.21 -18.11
N VAL A 69 5.35 -8.11 -17.69
CA VAL A 69 6.05 -6.94 -17.16
C VAL A 69 6.78 -7.30 -15.88
N SER A 70 8.08 -7.01 -15.85
CA SER A 70 8.87 -7.07 -14.63
C SER A 70 8.59 -5.87 -13.73
N MET A 71 8.54 -6.11 -12.42
CA MET A 71 8.51 -5.02 -11.43
C MET A 71 9.87 -4.35 -11.35
N LYS A 72 9.87 -3.02 -11.47
CA LYS A 72 11.10 -2.22 -11.46
C LYS A 72 11.76 -2.25 -10.08
N PHE A 73 13.09 -2.14 -10.05
CA PHE A 73 13.85 -2.10 -8.81
C PHE A 73 13.36 -1.00 -7.84
N THR A 74 13.11 0.19 -8.37
CA THR A 74 12.60 1.35 -7.64
C THR A 74 11.19 1.13 -7.10
N THR A 75 10.37 0.37 -7.84
CA THR A 75 9.04 -0.08 -7.38
C THR A 75 9.18 -1.02 -6.19
N ALA A 76 10.16 -1.94 -6.21
CA ALA A 76 10.41 -2.86 -5.10
C ALA A 76 10.83 -2.15 -3.81
N ILE A 77 11.75 -1.17 -3.90
CA ILE A 77 12.10 -0.29 -2.76
C ILE A 77 10.84 0.41 -2.24
N ALA A 78 10.03 0.99 -3.14
CA ALA A 78 8.83 1.70 -2.76
C ALA A 78 7.79 0.81 -2.05
N PHE A 79 7.68 -0.47 -2.42
CA PHE A 79 6.86 -1.43 -1.68
C PHE A 79 7.42 -1.78 -0.31
N VAL A 80 8.74 -1.93 -0.17
CA VAL A 80 9.37 -2.12 1.15
C VAL A 80 9.04 -0.93 2.05
N LEU A 81 9.23 0.30 1.56
CA LEU A 81 8.89 1.52 2.30
C LEU A 81 7.39 1.58 2.64
N SER A 82 6.52 1.28 1.67
CA SER A 82 5.05 1.29 1.86
C SER A 82 4.57 0.23 2.87
N GLY A 83 5.19 -0.95 2.86
CA GLY A 83 4.92 -2.00 3.83
C GLY A 83 5.37 -1.59 5.24
N ILE A 84 6.55 -0.97 5.38
CA ILE A 84 7.00 -0.41 6.66
C ILE A 84 6.05 0.70 7.11
N THR A 85 5.60 1.60 6.22
CA THR A 85 4.59 2.62 6.53
C THR A 85 3.32 1.99 7.08
N LEU A 86 2.78 0.97 6.42
CA LEU A 86 1.58 0.27 6.87
C LEU A 86 1.78 -0.39 8.25
N TYR A 87 2.94 -1.04 8.47
CA TYR A 87 3.28 -1.62 9.76
C TYR A 87 3.35 -0.57 10.88
N LEU A 88 4.04 0.55 10.64
CA LEU A 88 4.16 1.65 11.59
C LEU A 88 2.81 2.32 11.87
N LEU A 89 1.91 2.42 10.88
CA LEU A 89 0.55 2.89 11.10
C LEU A 89 -0.20 1.98 12.09
N THR A 90 -0.01 0.64 12.03
CA THR A 90 -0.63 -0.25 13.03
C THR A 90 -0.08 -0.02 14.43
N LYS A 91 1.23 0.25 14.57
CA LYS A 91 1.88 0.54 15.87
C LYS A 91 1.46 1.89 16.45
N ALA A 92 1.31 2.91 15.61
CA ALA A 92 0.82 4.22 16.03
C ALA A 92 -0.59 4.12 16.65
N ARG A 93 -1.40 3.12 16.26
CA ARG A 93 -2.71 2.86 16.85
C ARG A 93 -2.66 2.13 18.19
N THR A 94 -1.56 1.44 18.50
CA THR A 94 -1.37 0.71 19.76
C THR A 94 -0.64 1.51 20.84
N GLY A 95 -0.32 2.79 20.60
CA GLY A 95 0.19 3.72 21.61
C GLY A 95 1.70 4.01 21.58
N GLU A 96 2.45 3.43 20.63
CA GLU A 96 3.87 3.77 20.41
C GLU A 96 3.96 5.02 19.50
N PHE A 97 4.03 6.23 20.07
CA PHE A 97 3.83 7.47 19.28
C PHE A 97 5.11 8.17 18.80
N ASP A 98 6.06 8.49 19.68
CA ASP A 98 7.08 9.50 19.36
C ASP A 98 8.08 9.06 18.26
N LEU A 99 8.74 7.91 18.43
CA LEU A 99 9.68 7.38 17.43
C LEU A 99 8.98 6.94 16.14
N VAL A 100 7.75 6.44 16.26
CA VAL A 100 6.96 5.96 15.13
C VAL A 100 6.54 7.10 14.22
N GLN A 101 6.18 8.27 14.77
CA GLN A 101 5.84 9.45 13.98
C GLN A 101 7.02 9.98 13.17
N VAL A 102 8.22 10.04 13.77
CA VAL A 102 9.44 10.48 13.05
C VAL A 102 9.74 9.52 11.90
N ALA A 103 9.71 8.22 12.15
CA ALA A 103 9.93 7.21 11.12
C ALA A 103 8.88 7.29 10.00
N LEU A 104 7.59 7.43 10.35
CA LEU A 104 6.51 7.59 9.38
C LEU A 104 6.69 8.84 8.51
N SER A 105 7.06 9.97 9.10
CA SER A 105 7.30 11.22 8.38
C SER A 105 8.44 11.07 7.39
N MET A 106 9.58 10.55 7.83
CA MET A 106 10.76 10.35 6.98
C MET A 106 10.47 9.40 5.82
N ILE A 107 9.90 8.22 6.10
CA ILE A 107 9.59 7.23 5.07
C ILE A 107 8.57 7.78 4.06
N SER A 108 7.52 8.45 4.55
CA SER A 108 6.49 9.03 3.68
C SER A 108 7.05 10.15 2.81
N PHE A 109 7.91 11.00 3.37
CA PHE A 109 8.59 12.05 2.62
C PHE A 109 9.52 11.45 1.54
N THR A 110 10.35 10.48 1.89
CA THR A 110 11.22 9.79 0.92
C THR A 110 10.42 9.13 -0.19
N LEU A 111 9.31 8.45 0.14
CA LEU A 111 8.45 7.80 -0.83
C LEU A 111 7.79 8.82 -1.78
N ALA A 112 7.24 9.92 -1.23
CA ALA A 112 6.65 10.98 -2.02
C ALA A 112 7.67 11.69 -2.91
N LEU A 113 8.88 11.96 -2.41
CA LEU A 113 9.96 12.57 -3.17
C LEU A 113 10.39 11.68 -4.34
N LEU A 114 10.66 10.40 -4.07
CA LEU A 114 11.08 9.44 -5.09
C LEU A 114 10.04 9.34 -6.22
N MET A 115 8.76 9.18 -5.86
CA MET A 115 7.68 9.04 -6.84
C MET A 115 7.35 10.36 -7.54
N GLY A 116 7.45 11.49 -6.83
CA GLY A 116 7.30 12.82 -7.39
C GLY A 116 8.35 13.12 -8.46
N LEU A 117 9.61 12.71 -8.23
CA LEU A 117 10.68 12.84 -9.23
C LEU A 117 10.40 12.01 -10.49
N PHE A 118 9.90 10.77 -10.35
CA PHE A 118 9.52 9.97 -11.52
C PHE A 118 8.30 10.52 -12.25
N ILE A 119 7.32 11.08 -11.54
CA ILE A 119 6.18 11.75 -12.17
C ILE A 119 6.66 12.99 -12.94
N PHE A 120 7.54 13.79 -12.33
CA PHE A 120 8.14 14.95 -12.98
C PHE A 120 8.95 14.55 -14.23
N SER A 121 9.74 13.48 -14.15
CA SER A 121 10.50 12.95 -15.29
C SER A 121 9.59 12.41 -16.39
N ALA A 122 8.45 11.81 -16.03
CA ALA A 122 7.43 11.37 -16.97
C ALA A 122 6.76 12.53 -17.71
N PHE A 123 6.40 13.61 -17.02
CA PHE A 123 5.76 14.78 -17.62
C PHE A 123 6.69 15.52 -18.58
N LEU A 124 7.95 15.74 -18.18
CA LEU A 124 8.92 16.44 -19.02
C LEU A 124 9.56 15.55 -20.09
N ARG A 125 9.31 14.24 -20.06
CA ARG A 125 9.95 13.24 -20.93
C ARG A 125 11.48 13.29 -20.87
N VAL A 126 12.02 13.66 -19.70
CA VAL A 126 13.46 13.70 -19.43
C VAL A 126 13.89 12.41 -18.76
N HIS A 127 15.05 11.89 -19.13
CA HIS A 127 15.70 10.80 -18.41
C HIS A 127 16.48 11.39 -17.25
N THR A 128 16.04 11.11 -16.02
CA THR A 128 16.64 11.67 -14.80
C THR A 128 17.86 10.91 -14.33
N GLY A 129 18.12 9.73 -14.91
CA GLY A 129 19.16 8.80 -14.44
C GLY A 129 18.74 8.00 -13.20
N LEU A 130 17.65 8.37 -12.53
CA LEU A 130 17.04 7.60 -11.44
C LEU A 130 16.52 6.24 -11.91
N GLU A 131 16.16 6.15 -13.19
CA GLU A 131 15.76 4.91 -13.86
C GLU A 131 16.87 3.85 -13.82
N ASP A 132 18.14 4.27 -13.86
CA ASP A 132 19.31 3.40 -14.00
C ASP A 132 20.22 3.38 -12.75
N LEU A 133 19.87 4.13 -11.70
CA LEU A 133 20.75 4.43 -10.57
C LEU A 133 21.25 3.20 -9.80
N PHE A 134 20.48 2.10 -9.79
CA PHE A 134 20.80 0.91 -9.01
C PHE A 134 21.04 -0.34 -9.86
N VAL A 135 20.17 -0.57 -10.85
CA VAL A 135 20.22 -1.73 -11.73
C VAL A 135 19.73 -1.33 -13.11
N ILE A 136 20.47 -1.73 -14.14
CA ILE A 136 20.09 -1.50 -15.53
C ILE A 136 18.94 -2.44 -15.88
N ASP A 137 17.80 -1.87 -16.24
CA ASP A 137 16.63 -2.62 -16.68
C ASP A 137 16.73 -2.89 -18.19
N PRO A 138 16.77 -4.17 -18.63
CA PRO A 138 16.85 -4.50 -20.05
C PRO A 138 15.57 -4.13 -20.83
N GLY A 139 14.51 -3.73 -20.13
CA GLY A 139 13.21 -3.43 -20.72
C GLY A 139 12.36 -4.68 -20.95
N SER A 140 11.11 -4.44 -21.34
CA SER A 140 10.14 -5.49 -21.72
C SER A 140 9.28 -4.99 -22.88
N PRO A 141 8.61 -5.87 -23.65
CA PRO A 141 7.80 -5.45 -24.82
C PRO A 141 6.72 -4.39 -24.51
N THR A 142 6.23 -4.36 -23.28
CA THR A 142 5.22 -3.40 -22.77
C THR A 142 5.84 -2.28 -21.91
N CYS A 143 7.14 -2.03 -22.06
CA CYS A 143 7.87 -0.97 -21.38
C CYS A 143 8.17 0.17 -22.35
N VAL A 144 7.78 1.38 -21.98
CA VAL A 144 8.06 2.59 -22.79
C VAL A 144 9.40 3.18 -22.42
N VAL A 145 9.69 3.28 -21.12
CA VAL A 145 10.97 3.75 -20.57
C VAL A 145 11.46 2.73 -19.55
N PRO A 146 12.60 2.04 -19.81
CA PRO A 146 13.20 1.11 -18.85
C PRO A 146 13.44 1.76 -17.49
N GLY A 147 13.35 0.99 -16.41
CA GLY A 147 13.56 1.47 -15.04
C GLY A 147 12.43 2.34 -14.47
N ARG A 148 11.53 2.87 -15.31
CA ARG A 148 10.43 3.76 -14.90
C ARG A 148 9.14 2.99 -14.55
N PRO A 149 8.55 3.21 -13.36
CA PRO A 149 7.25 2.64 -13.00
C PRO A 149 6.09 3.22 -13.84
N SER A 150 4.94 2.55 -13.87
CA SER A 150 3.74 3.09 -14.53
C SER A 150 3.18 4.32 -13.79
N MET A 151 2.48 5.20 -14.50
CA MET A 151 1.88 6.40 -13.91
C MET A 151 0.98 6.10 -12.71
N LEU A 152 0.13 5.08 -12.83
CA LEU A 152 -0.77 4.65 -11.76
C LEU A 152 -0.02 4.00 -10.59
N THR A 153 1.09 3.30 -10.85
CA THR A 153 1.97 2.78 -9.79
C THR A 153 2.54 3.92 -8.96
N MET A 154 3.06 4.97 -9.61
CA MET A 154 3.61 6.14 -8.92
C MET A 154 2.55 6.87 -8.10
N LEU A 155 1.36 7.07 -8.67
CA LEU A 155 0.24 7.72 -7.97
C LEU A 155 -0.21 6.91 -6.75
N ASN A 156 -0.28 5.58 -6.84
CA ASN A 156 -0.60 4.73 -5.69
C ASN A 156 0.41 4.91 -4.54
N PHE A 157 1.70 4.96 -4.85
CA PHE A 157 2.72 5.20 -3.82
C PHE A 157 2.62 6.60 -3.21
N ILE A 158 2.30 7.63 -4.00
CA ILE A 158 2.02 8.97 -3.45
C ILE A 158 0.81 8.93 -2.51
N LEU A 159 -0.25 8.22 -2.87
CA LEU A 159 -1.42 8.07 -1.99
C LEU A 159 -1.05 7.38 -0.67
N ILE A 160 -0.19 6.35 -0.70
CA ILE A 160 0.32 5.69 0.50
C ILE A 160 1.21 6.62 1.34
N ALA A 161 2.06 7.42 0.70
CA ALA A 161 2.86 8.44 1.38
C ALA A 161 1.97 9.49 2.07
N VAL A 162 0.91 9.95 1.40
CA VAL A 162 -0.08 10.86 2.00
C VAL A 162 -0.78 10.20 3.19
N ALA A 163 -1.14 8.92 3.11
CA ALA A 163 -1.70 8.19 4.25
C ALA A 163 -0.76 8.20 5.47
N GLY A 164 0.54 7.98 5.27
CA GLY A 164 1.56 8.07 6.32
C GLY A 164 1.67 9.48 6.91
N MET A 165 1.73 10.53 6.07
CA MET A 165 1.78 11.92 6.53
C MET A 165 0.54 12.32 7.32
N LEU A 166 -0.66 11.90 6.88
CA LEU A 166 -1.92 12.20 7.60
C LEU A 166 -1.94 11.63 9.01
N ALA A 167 -1.23 10.53 9.26
CA ALA A 167 -1.13 9.94 10.59
C ALA A 167 -0.25 10.75 11.54
N VAL A 168 0.77 11.45 11.02
CA VAL A 168 1.61 12.36 11.81
C VAL A 168 0.79 13.54 12.35
N PHE A 169 -0.12 14.08 11.54
CA PHE A 169 -0.97 15.23 11.94
C PHE A 169 -2.17 14.87 12.82
N ASN A 170 -2.23 13.62 13.33
CA ASN A 170 -3.26 13.11 14.25
C ASN A 170 -4.70 13.60 13.94
N THR A 171 -5.12 13.47 12.68
CA THR A 171 -6.40 14.07 12.27
C THR A 171 -7.60 13.32 12.85
N VAL A 172 -8.63 14.04 13.32
CA VAL A 172 -9.85 13.52 13.98
C VAL A 172 -10.60 12.44 13.16
N LYS A 173 -10.32 12.33 11.85
CA LYS A 173 -10.97 11.39 10.92
C LYS A 173 -9.96 10.47 10.21
N LEU A 174 -8.81 10.20 10.84
CA LEU A 174 -7.70 9.46 10.22
C LEU A 174 -8.15 8.10 9.64
N SER A 175 -8.81 7.22 10.41
CA SER A 175 -9.25 5.90 9.90
C SER A 175 -10.20 6.01 8.69
N ARG A 176 -11.05 7.05 8.63
CA ARG A 176 -11.91 7.27 7.45
C ARG A 176 -11.09 7.67 6.23
N LYS A 177 -10.09 8.53 6.39
CA LYS A 177 -9.18 8.95 5.31
C LYS A 177 -8.32 7.77 4.84
N LEU A 178 -7.73 7.01 5.77
CA LEU A 178 -6.93 5.81 5.46
C LEU A 178 -7.76 4.77 4.72
N ARG A 179 -9.03 4.55 5.14
CA ARG A 179 -9.95 3.66 4.44
C ARG A 179 -10.27 4.14 3.02
N ALA A 180 -10.52 5.43 2.83
CA ALA A 180 -10.78 5.97 1.49
C ALA A 180 -9.54 5.80 0.57
N ILE A 181 -8.36 6.14 1.08
CA ILE A 181 -7.09 5.94 0.37
C ILE A 181 -6.87 4.46 0.04
N GLY A 182 -7.07 3.58 1.01
CA GLY A 182 -6.91 2.13 0.84
C GLY A 182 -7.84 1.54 -0.22
N ILE A 183 -9.10 1.99 -0.26
CA ILE A 183 -10.06 1.59 -1.29
C ILE A 183 -9.58 2.03 -2.67
N ILE A 184 -9.09 3.27 -2.82
CA ILE A 184 -8.59 3.77 -4.11
C ILE A 184 -7.37 2.97 -4.56
N VAL A 185 -6.36 2.83 -3.70
CA VAL A 185 -5.11 2.09 -3.98
C VAL A 185 -5.42 0.64 -4.36
N GLY A 186 -6.27 -0.02 -3.57
CA GLY A 186 -6.67 -1.40 -3.82
C GLY A 186 -7.49 -1.57 -5.10
N SER A 187 -8.36 -0.61 -5.44
CA SER A 187 -9.16 -0.65 -6.66
C SER A 187 -8.29 -0.51 -7.91
N ILE A 188 -7.28 0.38 -7.88
CA ILE A 188 -6.30 0.51 -8.96
C ILE A 188 -5.54 -0.82 -9.16
N GLY A 189 -5.11 -1.46 -8.07
CA GLY A 189 -4.52 -2.80 -8.14
C GLY A 189 -5.48 -3.84 -8.74
N LEU A 190 -6.73 -3.86 -8.28
CA LEU A 190 -7.73 -4.82 -8.72
C LEU A 190 -8.06 -4.68 -10.21
N ILE A 191 -8.21 -3.45 -10.73
CA ILE A 191 -8.45 -3.18 -12.15
C ILE A 191 -7.31 -3.75 -13.01
N ALA A 192 -6.05 -3.61 -12.58
CA ALA A 192 -4.93 -4.19 -13.30
C ALA A 192 -4.94 -5.72 -13.28
N ILE A 193 -5.29 -6.36 -12.15
CA ILE A 193 -5.46 -7.81 -12.09
C ILE A 193 -6.53 -8.27 -13.09
N ILE A 194 -7.68 -7.58 -13.14
CA ILE A 194 -8.73 -7.85 -14.13
C ILE A 194 -8.17 -7.67 -15.55
N GLY A 195 -7.33 -6.67 -15.79
CA GLY A 195 -6.65 -6.47 -17.08
C GLY A 195 -5.78 -7.64 -17.50
N TYR A 196 -5.03 -8.24 -16.56
CA TYR A 196 -4.25 -9.45 -16.84
C TYR A 196 -5.13 -10.67 -17.12
N ILE A 197 -6.21 -10.87 -16.36
CA ILE A 197 -7.14 -11.99 -16.54
C ILE A 197 -7.86 -11.90 -17.88
N SER A 198 -8.32 -10.70 -18.24
CA SER A 198 -9.03 -10.44 -19.50
C SER A 198 -8.10 -10.30 -20.70
N GLY A 199 -6.77 -10.23 -20.50
CA GLY A 199 -5.81 -10.00 -21.56
C GLY A 199 -5.88 -8.62 -22.21
N THR A 200 -6.40 -7.61 -21.50
CA THR A 200 -6.63 -6.25 -22.03
C THR A 200 -5.56 -5.27 -21.52
N PRO A 201 -4.58 -4.86 -22.35
CA PRO A 201 -3.42 -4.10 -21.88
C PRO A 201 -3.72 -2.75 -21.24
N VAL A 202 -4.77 -2.08 -21.71
CA VAL A 202 -5.21 -0.79 -21.17
C VAL A 202 -5.60 -0.89 -19.69
N LEU A 203 -6.14 -2.03 -19.24
CA LEU A 203 -6.57 -2.20 -17.85
C LEU A 203 -5.39 -2.42 -16.89
N PHE A 204 -4.27 -2.98 -17.34
CA PHE A 204 -3.00 -2.95 -16.60
C PHE A 204 -2.16 -1.71 -16.97
N TYR A 205 -2.82 -0.67 -17.49
CA TYR A 205 -2.32 0.67 -17.74
C TYR A 205 -1.28 0.80 -18.86
N TYR A 206 -1.18 -0.20 -19.73
CA TYR A 206 -0.30 -0.08 -20.88
C TYR A 206 -0.91 0.81 -21.96
N ILE A 207 -0.18 1.86 -22.35
CA ILE A 207 -0.49 2.68 -23.52
C ILE A 207 0.81 2.84 -24.30
N ALA A 208 0.85 2.31 -25.53
CA ALA A 208 2.04 2.32 -26.37
C ALA A 208 2.60 3.74 -26.53
N GLY A 209 3.90 3.90 -26.27
CA GLY A 209 4.61 5.19 -26.37
C GLY A 209 4.27 6.22 -25.29
N PHE A 210 3.36 5.93 -24.36
CA PHE A 210 2.91 6.90 -23.35
C PHE A 210 3.07 6.41 -21.91
N ASN A 211 2.70 5.16 -21.62
CA ASN A 211 2.77 4.62 -20.26
C ASN A 211 3.21 3.15 -20.24
N THR A 212 4.21 2.86 -19.41
CA THR A 212 4.64 1.50 -19.10
C THR A 212 3.53 0.76 -18.36
N ALA A 213 3.36 -0.52 -18.66
CA ALA A 213 2.41 -1.39 -18.00
C ALA A 213 2.73 -1.60 -16.50
N MET A 214 1.72 -1.88 -15.68
CA MET A 214 1.92 -2.30 -14.28
C MET A 214 2.12 -3.82 -14.20
N ALA A 215 3.12 -4.30 -13.46
CA ALA A 215 3.34 -5.74 -13.25
C ALA A 215 2.19 -6.40 -12.45
N LEU A 216 1.92 -7.68 -12.71
CA LEU A 216 0.82 -8.39 -12.02
C LEU A 216 1.05 -8.48 -10.50
N HIS A 217 2.25 -8.87 -10.06
CA HIS A 217 2.54 -8.97 -8.64
C HIS A 217 2.52 -7.59 -7.96
N THR A 218 2.97 -6.51 -8.65
CA THR A 218 2.75 -5.12 -8.21
C THR A 218 1.26 -4.83 -7.95
N ALA A 219 0.37 -5.28 -8.85
CA ALA A 219 -1.07 -5.13 -8.70
C ALA A 219 -1.59 -5.84 -7.45
N ALA A 220 -1.18 -7.09 -7.24
CA ALA A 220 -1.54 -7.87 -6.05
C ALA A 220 -1.05 -7.20 -4.75
N LEU A 221 0.18 -6.69 -4.73
CA LEU A 221 0.72 -5.98 -3.56
C LEU A 221 -0.05 -4.69 -3.26
N PHE A 222 -0.50 -3.93 -4.27
CA PHE A 222 -1.37 -2.78 -4.05
C PHE A 222 -2.74 -3.16 -3.50
N VAL A 223 -3.32 -4.28 -3.92
CA VAL A 223 -4.56 -4.81 -3.31
C VAL A 223 -4.34 -5.11 -1.82
N LEU A 224 -3.24 -5.80 -1.48
CA LEU A 224 -2.90 -6.10 -0.08
C LEU A 224 -2.70 -4.83 0.76
N LEU A 225 -1.94 -3.85 0.25
CA LEU A 225 -1.75 -2.55 0.91
C LEU A 225 -3.08 -1.79 1.07
N GLY A 226 -3.92 -1.81 0.04
CA GLY A 226 -5.24 -1.17 0.07
C GLY A 226 -6.17 -1.75 1.13
N ILE A 227 -6.23 -3.09 1.22
CA ILE A 227 -6.99 -3.78 2.27
C ILE A 227 -6.40 -3.48 3.65
N GLY A 228 -5.06 -3.51 3.78
CA GLY A 228 -4.37 -3.17 5.02
C GLY A 228 -4.70 -1.77 5.52
N LEU A 229 -4.63 -0.76 4.65
CA LEU A 229 -5.00 0.62 4.97
C LEU A 229 -6.48 0.77 5.35
N ALA A 230 -7.37 0.01 4.71
CA ALA A 230 -8.79 -0.02 5.05
C ALA A 230 -9.11 -0.74 6.36
N CYS A 231 -8.18 -1.54 6.89
CA CYS A 231 -8.33 -2.24 8.16
C CYS A 231 -7.93 -1.39 9.38
N ILE A 232 -7.15 -0.33 9.18
CA ILE A 232 -6.75 0.65 10.22
C ILE A 232 -7.90 1.64 10.51
#